data_AF-A0A7S2A2H7-F1
#
_entry.id   AF-A0A7S2A2H7-F1
#
_cell.length_a   1.000
_cell.length_b   1.000
_cell.length_c   1.000
_cell.angle_alpha   90.00
_cell.angle_beta   90.00
_cell.angle_gamma   90.00
#
_symmetry.space_group_name_H-M   'P 1'
#
loop_
_entity.id
_entity.type
_entity.pdbx_description
1 polymer ?
#
loop_
_entity_poly.entity_id
_entity_poly.type
_entity_poly.pdbx_seq_one_letter_code
_entity_poly.pdbx_strand_id
1 'polypeptide(L)'
;ENAVEGWKNNGGRGGGDGGGEDGDDDGDAKSEHSDEEMHELYDDIYSMLFLSYLASSSALYAFLTFALKMMFFSFLIIDLLHGNDPSNFFGAPAGISTMVRVAQFCMLPVAVAMQEDLIGSIFLFNVHYDESVQRDCPAATRFKWQMSSAMRMFDGLYSLFVNFCLLLTSNAVLGLFLNFAALAFLQTVDNVAYELAIQGYLSENIEMTAKLVSEITLPKWGRGIWGILDTVSFVLIFVVITIIWVIVTVKQIRGDFLCQTLSASFGQDLIVDTGITAQENVFSGLYEKAGTLTIGLRAIYQLRRGSDGNPRGYFAYCQRHSYWTYTVTSKQNALDLTADDICAYDLRSSPVPDSFDITDVGPSEWYYRSGGIDNPARDFNLWCSACESDDNCNGGKGTCETHVCICNEGYYGDTCEYGPSSRSGTSRIG
;
A
#
# COMPACT_ATOMS: atom_id res chain seq x y z
N GLU A 1 -42.89 11.27 10.87
CA GLU A 1 -44.33 11.02 10.61
C GLU A 1 -45.01 12.14 9.81
N ASN A 2 -45.08 13.39 10.27
CA ASN A 2 -45.84 14.44 9.54
C ASN A 2 -45.33 14.80 8.12
N ALA A 3 -44.04 14.63 7.82
CA ALA A 3 -43.52 14.81 6.46
C ALA A 3 -43.84 13.62 5.52
N VAL A 4 -44.03 12.43 6.11
CA VAL A 4 -44.30 11.18 5.38
C VAL A 4 -45.78 11.09 4.98
N GLU A 5 -46.70 11.57 5.82
CA GLU A 5 -48.13 11.65 5.47
C GLU A 5 -48.42 12.71 4.39
N GLY A 6 -47.61 13.78 4.30
CA GLY A 6 -47.75 14.79 3.26
C GLY A 6 -47.54 14.24 1.84
N TRP A 7 -46.65 13.25 1.70
CA TRP A 7 -46.28 12.69 0.40
C TRP A 7 -47.31 11.68 -0.14
N LYS A 8 -47.89 10.85 0.73
CA LYS A 8 -48.94 9.88 0.34
C LYS A 8 -50.22 10.54 -0.21
N ASN A 9 -50.46 11.82 0.08
CA ASN A 9 -51.68 12.52 -0.34
C ASN A 9 -51.58 13.25 -1.70
N ASN A 10 -50.38 13.42 -2.29
CA ASN A 10 -50.22 14.20 -3.54
C ASN A 10 -49.92 13.38 -4.81
N GLY A 11 -49.57 12.09 -4.72
CA GLY A 11 -49.17 11.27 -5.89
C GLY A 11 -50.31 10.65 -6.72
N GLY A 12 -51.59 11.01 -6.50
CA GLY A 12 -52.74 10.19 -6.93
C GLY A 12 -53.69 10.75 -8.00
N ARG A 13 -53.45 11.92 -8.62
CA ARG A 13 -54.44 12.51 -9.54
C ARG A 13 -53.79 13.18 -10.76
N GLY A 14 -53.81 12.48 -11.90
CA GLY A 14 -53.39 13.03 -13.19
C GLY A 14 -53.83 12.20 -14.40
N GLY A 15 -54.99 11.55 -14.36
CA GLY A 15 -55.60 10.88 -15.52
C GLY A 15 -56.82 11.68 -15.98
N GLY A 16 -56.58 12.79 -16.68
CA GLY A 16 -57.61 13.63 -17.28
C GLY A 16 -57.70 13.36 -18.78
N ASP A 17 -58.64 12.50 -19.15
CA ASP A 17 -59.12 12.31 -20.52
C ASP A 17 -59.88 13.56 -20.97
N GLY A 18 -59.57 14.08 -22.15
CA GLY A 18 -60.13 15.35 -22.64
C GLY A 18 -59.73 15.64 -24.08
N GLY A 19 -60.46 15.04 -25.02
CA GLY A 19 -60.43 15.43 -26.43
C GLY A 19 -61.20 16.74 -26.66
N GLY A 20 -60.81 17.48 -27.71
CA GLY A 20 -61.59 18.61 -28.24
C GLY A 20 -60.77 19.65 -29.01
N GLU A 21 -60.82 19.53 -30.33
CA GLU A 21 -60.99 20.58 -31.36
C GLU A 21 -59.92 21.67 -31.59
N ASP A 22 -59.27 21.54 -32.74
CA ASP A 22 -59.03 22.51 -33.83
C ASP A 22 -59.22 24.02 -33.54
N GLY A 23 -58.15 24.81 -33.73
CA GLY A 23 -58.27 26.25 -33.90
C GLY A 23 -56.96 27.04 -33.84
N ASP A 24 -56.51 27.45 -35.02
CA ASP A 24 -55.77 28.68 -35.35
C ASP A 24 -54.27 28.85 -35.02
N ASP A 25 -53.57 28.99 -36.15
CA ASP A 25 -52.19 29.34 -36.48
C ASP A 25 -51.87 30.78 -36.04
N ASP A 26 -51.13 30.93 -34.95
CA ASP A 26 -50.44 32.18 -34.59
C ASP A 26 -49.00 31.86 -34.20
N GLY A 27 -48.08 32.63 -34.78
CA GLY A 27 -46.63 32.43 -34.74
C GLY A 27 -46.05 32.32 -33.33
N ASP A 28 -46.04 31.09 -32.83
CA ASP A 28 -45.48 30.73 -31.55
C ASP A 28 -43.97 30.81 -31.64
N ALA A 29 -43.40 31.83 -30.99
CA ALA A 29 -42.00 31.90 -30.69
C ALA A 29 -41.69 30.68 -29.82
N LYS A 30 -41.33 29.56 -30.49
CA LYS A 30 -40.85 28.33 -29.86
C LYS A 30 -39.85 28.73 -28.80
N SER A 31 -40.28 28.80 -27.55
CA SER A 31 -39.38 28.69 -26.44
C SER A 31 -38.79 27.31 -26.63
N GLU A 32 -37.55 27.27 -27.13
CA GLU A 32 -36.67 26.14 -26.94
C GLU A 32 -36.53 25.99 -25.42
N HIS A 33 -37.53 25.36 -24.81
CA HIS A 33 -37.40 24.76 -23.52
C HIS A 33 -36.41 23.64 -23.78
N SER A 34 -35.14 23.97 -23.62
CA SER A 34 -34.06 23.00 -23.69
C SER A 34 -34.44 21.91 -22.70
N ASP A 35 -34.70 20.70 -23.22
CA ASP A 35 -34.88 19.50 -22.40
C ASP A 35 -33.62 19.35 -21.55
N GLU A 36 -33.66 19.88 -20.33
CA GLU A 36 -32.53 19.81 -19.40
C GLU A 36 -32.32 18.34 -19.05
N GLU A 37 -31.12 17.84 -19.35
CA GLU A 37 -30.78 16.44 -19.10
C GLU A 37 -30.77 16.20 -17.58
N MET A 38 -31.82 15.54 -17.08
CA MET A 38 -31.95 15.16 -15.66
C MET A 38 -31.03 13.97 -15.37
N HIS A 39 -30.40 13.97 -14.19
CA HIS A 39 -29.58 12.86 -13.69
C HIS A 39 -30.24 12.22 -12.48
N GLU A 40 -30.34 10.90 -12.49
CA GLU A 40 -30.71 10.14 -11.30
C GLU A 40 -29.60 10.28 -10.25
N LEU A 41 -30.00 10.50 -9.00
CA LEU A 41 -29.06 10.54 -7.90
C LEU A 41 -28.45 9.13 -7.70
N TYR A 42 -27.18 9.05 -7.33
CA TYR A 42 -26.53 7.75 -7.10
C TYR A 42 -27.21 6.99 -5.96
N ASP A 43 -27.49 5.71 -6.22
CA ASP A 43 -28.06 4.75 -5.30
C ASP A 43 -27.06 4.30 -4.23
N ASP A 44 -26.72 5.20 -3.30
CA ASP A 44 -25.74 4.96 -2.24
C ASP A 44 -26.12 5.58 -0.89
N ILE A 45 -25.37 5.21 0.15
CA ILE A 45 -25.57 5.71 1.52
C ILE A 45 -25.29 7.21 1.67
N TYR A 46 -24.46 7.81 0.81
CA TYR A 46 -24.12 9.23 0.86
C TYR A 46 -25.29 10.09 0.36
N SER A 47 -25.99 9.62 -0.67
CA SER A 47 -27.26 10.16 -1.14
C SER A 47 -28.36 10.03 -0.09
N MET A 48 -28.42 8.91 0.64
CA MET A 48 -29.32 8.78 1.79
C MET A 48 -28.99 9.80 2.89
N LEU A 49 -27.71 10.05 3.16
CA LEU A 49 -27.26 11.06 4.11
C LEU A 49 -27.65 12.49 3.66
N PHE A 50 -27.59 12.74 2.36
CA PHE A 50 -28.05 14.01 1.77
C PHE A 50 -29.54 14.25 1.99
N LEU A 51 -30.40 13.24 1.86
CA LEU A 51 -31.87 13.41 2.00
C LEU A 51 -32.38 13.30 3.44
N SER A 52 -31.66 12.64 4.34
CA SER A 52 -32.14 12.34 5.70
C SER A 52 -31.92 13.46 6.73
N TYR A 53 -32.74 13.57 7.77
CA TYR A 53 -32.46 14.47 8.89
C TYR A 53 -31.22 13.97 9.68
N LEU A 54 -30.35 14.87 10.14
CA LEU A 54 -29.06 14.52 10.79
C LEU A 54 -29.17 13.56 11.99
N ALA A 55 -30.32 13.54 12.68
CA ALA A 55 -30.59 12.67 13.83
C ALA A 55 -31.63 11.57 13.52
N SER A 56 -31.93 11.31 12.24
CA SER A 56 -32.81 10.20 11.86
C SER A 56 -32.05 8.88 11.88
N SER A 57 -32.81 7.78 11.92
CA SER A 57 -32.27 6.42 11.79
C SER A 57 -31.50 6.22 10.48
N SER A 58 -31.95 6.86 9.39
CA SER A 58 -31.30 6.76 8.07
C SER A 58 -29.93 7.46 8.05
N ALA A 59 -29.81 8.64 8.67
CA ALA A 59 -28.54 9.35 8.78
C ALA A 59 -27.55 8.56 9.66
N LEU A 60 -28.02 8.07 10.82
CA LEU A 60 -27.19 7.25 11.71
C LEU A 60 -26.71 5.97 11.01
N TYR A 61 -27.57 5.33 10.23
CA TYR A 61 -27.22 4.15 9.44
C TYR A 61 -26.12 4.46 8.40
N ALA A 62 -26.30 5.52 7.60
CA ALA A 62 -25.29 5.94 6.63
C ALA A 62 -23.94 6.26 7.29
N PHE A 63 -23.94 6.99 8.40
CA PHE A 63 -22.71 7.27 9.16
C PHE A 63 -22.05 6.02 9.73
N LEU A 64 -22.84 5.06 10.23
CA LEU A 64 -22.33 3.79 10.75
C LEU A 64 -21.66 2.97 9.64
N THR A 65 -22.29 2.88 8.47
CA THR A 65 -21.74 2.17 7.31
C THR A 65 -20.44 2.82 6.83
N PHE A 66 -20.40 4.15 6.72
CA PHE A 66 -19.18 4.90 6.41
C PHE A 66 -18.08 4.62 7.45
N ALA A 67 -18.39 4.73 8.75
CA ALA A 67 -17.42 4.48 9.81
C ALA A 67 -16.90 3.03 9.79
N LEU A 68 -17.76 2.05 9.49
CA LEU A 68 -17.40 0.65 9.34
C LEU A 68 -16.42 0.45 8.16
N LYS A 69 -16.71 1.03 6.99
CA LYS A 69 -15.83 0.99 5.80
C LYS A 69 -14.47 1.62 6.10
N MET A 70 -14.47 2.81 6.69
CA MET A 70 -13.25 3.52 7.12
C MET A 70 -12.43 2.72 8.14
N MET A 71 -13.08 2.03 9.08
CA MET A 71 -12.41 1.17 10.05
C MET A 71 -11.72 -0.01 9.36
N PHE A 72 -12.36 -0.68 8.40
CA PHE A 72 -11.74 -1.79 7.67
C PHE A 72 -10.53 -1.33 6.85
N PHE A 73 -10.63 -0.22 6.12
CA PHE A 73 -9.47 0.34 5.42
C PHE A 73 -8.36 0.77 6.37
N SER A 74 -8.70 1.31 7.55
CA SER A 74 -7.71 1.67 8.57
C SER A 74 -6.98 0.44 9.11
N PHE A 75 -7.67 -0.67 9.34
CA PHE A 75 -7.02 -1.93 9.75
C PHE A 75 -6.06 -2.44 8.69
N LEU A 76 -6.44 -2.39 7.40
CA LEU A 76 -5.54 -2.75 6.32
C LEU A 76 -4.29 -1.86 6.28
N ILE A 77 -4.46 -0.54 6.40
CA ILE A 77 -3.31 0.39 6.41
C ILE A 77 -2.43 0.18 7.63
N ILE A 78 -3.00 -0.01 8.82
CA ILE A 78 -2.22 -0.26 10.04
C ILE A 78 -1.42 -1.54 9.88
N ASP A 79 -2.04 -2.63 9.39
CA ASP A 79 -1.36 -3.90 9.15
C ASP A 79 -0.21 -3.75 8.14
N LEU A 80 -0.45 -2.99 7.05
CA LEU A 80 0.57 -2.74 6.03
C LEU A 80 1.71 -1.83 6.48
N LEU A 81 1.45 -0.91 7.42
CA LEU A 81 2.45 0.03 7.92
C LEU A 81 3.17 -0.49 9.17
N HIS A 82 2.62 -1.51 9.85
CA HIS A 82 3.20 -2.02 11.09
C HIS A 82 4.49 -2.81 10.80
N GLY A 83 5.60 -2.34 11.39
CA GLY A 83 6.90 -2.99 11.24
C GLY A 83 7.72 -2.51 10.04
N ASN A 84 7.25 -1.49 9.32
CA ASN A 84 8.03 -0.89 8.23
C ASN A 84 9.12 0.02 8.77
N ASP A 85 10.28 -0.06 8.13
CA ASP A 85 11.37 0.88 8.38
C ASP A 85 10.96 2.29 7.92
N PRO A 86 11.36 3.37 8.63
CA PRO A 86 11.04 4.75 8.23
C PRO A 86 11.56 5.12 6.82
N SER A 87 12.67 4.52 6.39
CA SER A 87 13.18 4.64 5.01
C SER A 87 12.31 3.93 3.96
N ASN A 88 11.51 2.93 4.37
CA ASN A 88 10.58 2.17 3.55
C ASN A 88 9.14 2.29 4.08
N PHE A 89 8.62 3.51 4.15
CA PHE A 89 7.28 3.80 4.69
C PHE A 89 6.17 2.85 4.18
N PHE A 90 6.19 2.50 2.89
CA PHE A 90 5.18 1.66 2.27
C PHE A 90 5.38 0.15 2.50
N GLY A 91 6.50 -0.29 3.07
CA GLY A 91 6.82 -1.72 3.17
C GLY A 91 6.99 -2.35 1.79
N ALA A 92 7.46 -1.57 0.80
CA ALA A 92 7.62 -2.05 -0.55
C ALA A 92 8.80 -3.03 -0.58
N PRO A 93 8.62 -4.29 -1.03
CA PRO A 93 9.70 -5.25 -1.07
C PRO A 93 10.78 -4.77 -2.04
N ALA A 94 12.03 -4.99 -1.68
CA ALA A 94 13.12 -4.71 -2.59
C ALA A 94 13.18 -5.73 -3.73
N GLY A 95 13.67 -5.28 -4.89
CA GLY A 95 14.09 -6.20 -5.95
C GLY A 95 12.98 -6.98 -6.67
N ILE A 96 11.71 -6.59 -6.63
CA ILE A 96 10.61 -7.36 -7.28
C ILE A 96 10.89 -7.83 -8.72
N SER A 97 10.37 -9.01 -9.07
CA SER A 97 10.53 -9.59 -10.41
C SER A 97 9.92 -8.70 -11.50
N THR A 98 10.52 -8.71 -12.70
CA THR A 98 10.02 -7.93 -13.83
C THR A 98 8.56 -8.26 -14.16
N MET A 99 8.15 -9.51 -13.98
CA MET A 99 6.77 -9.93 -14.22
C MET A 99 5.79 -9.28 -13.23
N VAL A 100 6.16 -9.18 -11.96
CA VAL A 100 5.36 -8.49 -10.93
C VAL A 100 5.26 -7.00 -11.24
N ARG A 101 6.36 -6.35 -11.66
CA ARG A 101 6.33 -4.93 -12.08
C ARG A 101 5.37 -4.67 -13.24
N VAL A 102 5.39 -5.54 -14.25
CA VAL A 102 4.48 -5.43 -15.40
C VAL A 102 3.03 -5.63 -14.94
N ALA A 103 2.78 -6.62 -14.09
CA ALA A 103 1.45 -6.84 -13.53
C ALA A 103 0.96 -5.63 -12.72
N GLN A 104 1.80 -5.08 -11.84
CA GLN A 104 1.53 -3.87 -11.08
C GLN A 104 1.15 -2.69 -12.00
N PHE A 105 1.95 -2.43 -13.05
CA PHE A 105 1.65 -1.37 -14.01
C PHE A 105 0.30 -1.57 -14.72
N CYS A 106 0.03 -2.79 -15.20
CA CYS A 106 -1.24 -3.12 -15.85
C CYS A 106 -2.45 -2.99 -14.91
N MET A 107 -2.23 -3.09 -13.60
CA MET A 107 -3.27 -3.00 -12.58
C MET A 107 -3.53 -1.57 -12.11
N LEU A 108 -2.66 -0.59 -12.41
CA LEU A 108 -2.92 0.81 -12.06
C LEU A 108 -4.21 1.38 -12.69
N PRO A 109 -4.48 1.21 -14.00
CA PRO A 109 -5.74 1.68 -14.60
C PRO A 109 -6.95 0.99 -13.99
N VAL A 110 -6.83 -0.32 -13.70
CA VAL A 110 -7.87 -1.12 -13.05
C VAL A 110 -8.14 -0.59 -11.64
N ALA A 111 -7.08 -0.28 -10.87
CA ALA A 111 -7.18 0.26 -9.52
C ALA A 111 -7.93 1.59 -9.46
N VAL A 112 -7.72 2.47 -10.45
CA VAL A 112 -8.42 3.76 -10.55
C VAL A 112 -9.86 3.54 -11.04
N ALA A 113 -10.08 2.69 -12.04
CA ALA A 113 -11.41 2.42 -12.61
C ALA A 113 -12.36 1.73 -11.61
N MET A 114 -11.82 0.94 -10.67
CA MET A 114 -12.60 0.30 -9.61
C MET A 114 -13.06 1.27 -8.50
N GLN A 115 -12.63 2.54 -8.50
CA GLN A 115 -13.05 3.51 -7.48
C GLN A 115 -14.37 4.17 -7.87
N GLU A 116 -15.48 3.43 -7.74
CA GLU A 116 -16.82 3.94 -8.08
C GLU A 116 -17.15 5.23 -7.31
N ASP A 117 -16.81 5.30 -6.03
CA ASP A 117 -17.06 6.49 -5.20
C ASP A 117 -16.27 7.71 -5.66
N LEU A 118 -15.02 7.54 -6.06
CA LEU A 118 -14.19 8.64 -6.56
C LEU A 118 -14.73 9.16 -7.90
N ILE A 119 -15.11 8.25 -8.80
CA ILE A 119 -15.68 8.60 -10.11
C ILE A 119 -17.03 9.28 -9.93
N GLY A 120 -17.89 8.74 -9.06
CA GLY A 120 -19.19 9.32 -8.72
C GLY A 120 -19.06 10.72 -8.12
N SER A 121 -18.10 10.93 -7.21
CA SER A 121 -17.82 12.26 -6.65
C SER A 121 -17.33 13.26 -7.69
N ILE A 122 -16.48 12.84 -8.64
CA ILE A 122 -16.03 13.71 -9.73
C ILE A 122 -17.24 14.13 -10.58
N PHE A 123 -18.10 13.18 -10.93
CA PHE A 123 -19.32 13.46 -11.69
C PHE A 123 -20.30 14.37 -10.93
N LEU A 124 -20.44 14.18 -9.61
CA LEU A 124 -21.29 15.00 -8.75
C LEU A 124 -20.87 16.49 -8.73
N PHE A 125 -19.60 16.82 -9.00
CA PHE A 125 -19.19 18.21 -9.17
C PHE A 125 -19.80 18.90 -10.40
N ASN A 126 -20.29 18.13 -11.38
CA ASN A 126 -21.00 18.64 -12.55
C ASN A 126 -22.51 18.74 -12.36
N VAL A 127 -23.02 18.29 -11.22
CA VAL A 127 -24.45 18.33 -10.88
C VAL A 127 -24.71 19.56 -10.01
N HIS A 128 -25.68 20.38 -10.40
CA HIS A 128 -26.05 21.54 -9.60
C HIS A 128 -27.06 21.14 -8.53
N TYR A 129 -26.87 21.67 -7.32
CA TYR A 129 -27.91 21.60 -6.30
C TYR A 129 -29.10 22.47 -6.74
N ASP A 130 -30.27 21.86 -6.90
CA ASP A 130 -31.51 22.59 -7.16
C ASP A 130 -32.29 22.85 -5.86
N GLU A 131 -32.78 24.08 -5.70
CA GLU A 131 -33.63 24.45 -4.57
C GLU A 131 -35.01 23.76 -4.62
N SER A 132 -35.43 23.26 -5.79
CA SER A 132 -36.64 22.44 -5.91
C SER A 132 -36.59 21.21 -5.00
N VAL A 133 -35.43 20.53 -4.93
CA VAL A 133 -35.22 19.36 -4.07
C VAL A 133 -35.41 19.71 -2.59
N GLN A 134 -35.06 20.92 -2.18
CA GLN A 134 -35.29 21.37 -0.80
C GLN A 134 -36.78 21.59 -0.50
N ARG A 135 -37.59 21.91 -1.51
CA ARG A 135 -39.04 22.07 -1.36
C ARG A 135 -39.70 20.71 -1.15
N ASP A 136 -39.28 19.70 -1.89
CA ASP A 136 -39.78 18.34 -1.77
C ASP A 136 -39.22 17.63 -0.53
N CYS A 137 -37.95 17.89 -0.22
CA CYS A 137 -37.21 17.33 0.89
C CYS A 137 -36.58 18.44 1.75
N PRO A 138 -37.28 18.96 2.77
CA PRO A 138 -36.77 20.06 3.61
C PRO A 138 -35.47 19.73 4.38
N ALA A 139 -35.12 18.44 4.49
CA ALA A 139 -33.87 17.98 5.07
C ALA A 139 -32.66 18.07 4.11
N ALA A 140 -32.89 18.19 2.81
CA ALA A 140 -31.86 18.21 1.77
C ALA A 140 -31.30 19.62 1.60
N THR A 141 -30.38 20.03 2.49
CA THR A 141 -29.77 21.38 2.44
C THR A 141 -28.49 21.40 1.60
N ARG A 142 -28.13 22.57 1.06
CA ARG A 142 -26.85 22.78 0.33
C ARG A 142 -25.61 22.31 1.10
N PHE A 143 -25.59 22.55 2.41
CA PHE A 143 -24.47 22.12 3.25
C PHE A 143 -24.35 20.58 3.28
N LYS A 144 -25.49 19.88 3.39
CA LYS A 144 -25.50 18.41 3.40
C LYS A 144 -25.11 17.81 2.06
N TRP A 145 -25.49 18.44 0.95
CA TRP A 145 -25.04 18.07 -0.39
C TRP A 145 -23.50 18.13 -0.52
N GLN A 146 -22.90 19.23 -0.06
CA GLN A 146 -21.43 19.37 -0.07
C GLN A 146 -20.77 18.36 0.86
N MET A 147 -21.33 18.14 2.05
CA MET A 147 -20.80 17.20 3.03
C MET A 147 -20.86 15.75 2.52
N SER A 148 -21.99 15.30 1.95
CA SER A 148 -22.11 13.95 1.39
C SER A 148 -21.14 13.74 0.23
N SER A 149 -21.04 14.72 -0.67
CA SER A 149 -20.09 14.69 -1.80
C SER A 149 -18.64 14.62 -1.33
N ALA A 150 -18.28 15.39 -0.29
CA ALA A 150 -16.95 15.38 0.30
C ALA A 150 -16.62 14.06 1.01
N MET A 151 -17.58 13.47 1.74
CA MET A 151 -17.41 12.16 2.38
C MET A 151 -17.18 11.07 1.34
N ARG A 152 -17.96 11.06 0.26
CA ARG A 152 -17.79 10.12 -0.84
C ARG A 152 -16.44 10.28 -1.56
N MET A 153 -16.01 11.52 -1.78
CA MET A 153 -14.70 11.79 -2.39
C MET A 153 -13.56 11.31 -1.48
N PHE A 154 -13.68 11.53 -0.17
CA PHE A 154 -12.69 11.08 0.80
C PHE A 154 -12.62 9.56 0.87
N ASP A 155 -13.76 8.87 0.87
CA ASP A 155 -13.83 7.41 0.82
C ASP A 155 -13.14 6.87 -0.43
N GLY A 156 -13.48 7.39 -1.62
CA GLY A 156 -12.87 6.99 -2.89
C GLY A 156 -11.36 7.27 -2.97
N LEU A 157 -10.88 8.36 -2.37
CA LEU A 157 -9.43 8.66 -2.29
C LEU A 157 -8.72 7.73 -1.29
N TYR A 158 -9.34 7.45 -0.15
CA TYR A 158 -8.75 6.59 0.87
C TYR A 158 -8.68 5.14 0.40
N SER A 159 -9.74 4.62 -0.22
CA SER A 159 -9.74 3.29 -0.83
C SER A 159 -8.71 3.17 -1.96
N LEU A 160 -8.54 4.21 -2.79
CA LEU A 160 -7.51 4.25 -3.82
C LEU A 160 -6.10 4.22 -3.22
N PHE A 161 -5.87 4.97 -2.13
CA PHE A 161 -4.61 4.95 -1.40
C PHE A 161 -4.31 3.57 -0.82
N VAL A 162 -5.28 2.92 -0.16
CA VAL A 162 -5.12 1.56 0.38
C VAL A 162 -4.82 0.56 -0.73
N ASN A 163 -5.56 0.63 -1.84
CA ASN A 163 -5.34 -0.24 -3.00
C ASN A 163 -3.94 -0.05 -3.59
N PHE A 164 -3.50 1.19 -3.70
CA PHE A 164 -2.16 1.51 -4.17
C PHE A 164 -1.07 0.96 -3.24
N CYS A 165 -1.20 1.10 -1.92
CA CYS A 165 -0.27 0.51 -0.95
C CYS A 165 -0.20 -1.02 -1.10
N LEU A 166 -1.35 -1.70 -1.18
CA LEU A 166 -1.41 -3.16 -1.36
C LEU A 166 -0.80 -3.63 -2.69
N LEU A 167 -0.94 -2.83 -3.74
CA LEU A 167 -0.29 -3.09 -5.02
C LEU A 167 1.24 -3.00 -4.89
N LEU A 168 1.75 -2.00 -4.16
CA LEU A 168 3.20 -1.80 -3.97
C LEU A 168 3.86 -2.87 -3.09
N THR A 169 3.16 -3.37 -2.06
CA THR A 169 3.72 -4.37 -1.13
C THR A 169 3.73 -5.79 -1.69
N SER A 170 2.97 -6.05 -2.76
CA SER A 170 2.87 -7.39 -3.33
C SER A 170 4.17 -7.84 -4.01
N ASN A 171 4.70 -8.99 -3.60
CA ASN A 171 5.87 -9.64 -4.20
C ASN A 171 5.53 -10.70 -5.26
N ALA A 172 4.24 -11.03 -5.42
CA ALA A 172 3.78 -12.10 -6.31
C ALA A 172 2.51 -11.69 -7.06
N VAL A 173 2.43 -12.04 -8.34
CA VAL A 173 1.29 -11.69 -9.22
C VAL A 173 -0.03 -12.25 -8.68
N LEU A 174 -0.03 -13.49 -8.17
CA LEU A 174 -1.22 -14.09 -7.57
C LEU A 174 -1.68 -13.33 -6.32
N GLY A 175 -0.73 -12.95 -5.44
CA GLY A 175 -1.02 -12.16 -4.25
C GLY A 175 -1.63 -10.81 -4.61
N LEU A 176 -1.15 -10.19 -5.69
CA LEU A 176 -1.72 -8.95 -6.22
C LEU A 176 -3.20 -9.14 -6.58
N PHE A 177 -3.55 -10.13 -7.41
CA PHE A 177 -4.94 -10.36 -7.81
C PHE A 177 -5.86 -10.70 -6.62
N LEU A 178 -5.35 -11.46 -5.64
CA LEU A 178 -6.11 -11.78 -4.43
C LEU A 178 -6.38 -10.54 -3.57
N ASN A 179 -5.38 -9.67 -3.40
CA ASN A 179 -5.55 -8.40 -2.68
C ASN A 179 -6.56 -7.50 -3.39
N PHE A 180 -6.54 -7.43 -4.72
CA PHE A 180 -7.53 -6.68 -5.51
C PHE A 180 -8.95 -7.23 -5.36
N ALA A 181 -9.12 -8.56 -5.38
CA ALA A 181 -10.42 -9.17 -5.18
C ALA A 181 -10.99 -8.89 -3.78
N ALA A 182 -10.14 -8.94 -2.74
CA ALA A 182 -10.53 -8.61 -1.38
C ALA A 182 -10.91 -7.13 -1.23
N LEU A 183 -10.18 -6.22 -1.86
CA LEU A 183 -10.51 -4.80 -1.87
C LEU A 183 -11.79 -4.49 -2.62
N ALA A 184 -12.04 -5.16 -3.76
CA ALA A 184 -13.29 -5.02 -4.51
C ALA A 184 -14.50 -5.30 -3.59
N PHE A 185 -14.41 -6.35 -2.78
CA PHE A 185 -15.44 -6.66 -1.80
C PHE A 185 -15.63 -5.53 -0.78
N LEU A 186 -14.54 -5.01 -0.20
CA LEU A 186 -14.63 -3.90 0.77
C LEU A 186 -15.20 -2.61 0.16
N GLN A 187 -14.92 -2.35 -1.12
CA GLN A 187 -15.46 -1.20 -1.84
C GLN A 187 -16.97 -1.31 -2.04
N THR A 188 -17.55 -2.52 -2.11
CA THR A 188 -19.00 -2.72 -2.31
C THR A 188 -19.84 -2.65 -1.04
N VAL A 189 -19.23 -2.51 0.14
CA VAL A 189 -19.93 -2.63 1.44
C VAL A 189 -21.05 -1.60 1.60
N ASP A 190 -20.84 -0.38 1.14
CA ASP A 190 -21.83 0.69 1.16
C ASP A 190 -22.95 0.50 0.14
N ASN A 191 -22.64 0.02 -1.07
CA ASN A 191 -23.66 -0.36 -2.05
C ASN A 191 -24.56 -1.48 -1.50
N VAL A 192 -23.95 -2.52 -0.90
CA VAL A 192 -24.70 -3.60 -0.23
C VAL A 192 -25.54 -3.07 0.93
N ALA A 193 -25.02 -2.12 1.71
CA ALA A 193 -25.77 -1.47 2.78
C ALA A 193 -26.98 -0.68 2.25
N TYR A 194 -26.82 0.03 1.13
CA TYR A 194 -27.93 0.70 0.45
C TYR A 194 -28.97 -0.30 -0.07
N GLU A 195 -28.54 -1.41 -0.68
CA GLU A 195 -29.44 -2.48 -1.13
C GLU A 195 -30.23 -3.13 0.03
N LEU A 196 -29.60 -3.31 1.19
CA LEU A 196 -30.29 -3.80 2.37
C LEU A 196 -31.30 -2.77 2.92
N ALA A 197 -30.99 -1.48 2.81
CA ALA A 197 -31.88 -0.40 3.19
C ALA A 197 -33.12 -0.36 2.27
N ILE A 198 -32.97 -0.42 0.95
CA ILE A 198 -34.09 -0.36 0.00
C ILE A 198 -35.01 -1.60 0.09
N GLN A 199 -34.47 -2.75 0.48
CA GLN A 199 -35.21 -4.00 0.70
C GLN A 199 -35.98 -4.03 2.03
N GLY A 200 -35.83 -3.02 2.90
CA GLY A 200 -36.59 -2.90 4.14
C GLY A 200 -36.14 -3.80 5.29
N TYR A 201 -34.92 -4.36 5.23
CA TYR A 201 -34.43 -5.27 6.27
C TYR A 201 -34.19 -4.62 7.64
N LEU A 202 -34.03 -3.29 7.70
CA LEU A 202 -33.62 -2.57 8.90
C LEU A 202 -34.77 -1.83 9.59
N SER A 203 -35.48 -0.97 8.85
CA SER A 203 -36.51 -0.06 9.37
C SER A 203 -37.30 0.56 8.22
N GLU A 204 -38.61 0.75 8.40
CA GLU A 204 -39.49 1.42 7.42
C GLU A 204 -39.03 2.84 7.09
N ASN A 205 -38.47 3.57 8.06
CA ASN A 205 -37.95 4.93 7.83
C ASN A 205 -36.71 4.92 6.93
N ILE A 206 -35.84 3.92 7.10
CA ILE A 206 -34.62 3.76 6.29
C ILE A 206 -35.00 3.35 4.86
N GLU A 207 -35.93 2.39 4.72
CA GLU A 207 -36.47 1.94 3.44
C GLU A 207 -37.08 3.09 2.64
N MET A 208 -37.92 3.90 3.29
CA MET A 208 -38.55 5.05 2.66
C MET A 208 -37.53 6.09 2.20
N THR A 209 -36.48 6.33 3.00
CA THR A 209 -35.40 7.25 2.61
C THR A 209 -34.62 6.72 1.42
N ALA A 210 -34.30 5.41 1.40
CA ALA A 210 -33.58 4.77 0.31
C ALA A 210 -34.39 4.81 -0.99
N LYS A 211 -35.69 4.47 -0.95
CA LYS A 211 -36.58 4.58 -2.12
C LYS A 211 -36.64 6.02 -2.66
N LEU A 212 -36.68 7.00 -1.76
CA LEU A 212 -36.67 8.41 -2.15
C LEU A 212 -35.37 8.84 -2.86
N VAL A 213 -34.22 8.23 -2.55
CA VAL A 213 -32.97 8.47 -3.30
C VAL A 213 -33.13 8.09 -4.76
N SER A 214 -33.69 6.92 -5.05
CA SER A 214 -33.89 6.42 -6.42
C SER A 214 -34.93 7.20 -7.24
N GLU A 215 -35.80 7.98 -6.57
CA GLU A 215 -36.85 8.78 -7.22
C GLU A 215 -36.39 10.22 -7.53
N ILE A 216 -35.35 10.71 -6.84
CA ILE A 216 -34.89 12.09 -7.01
C ILE A 216 -33.93 12.19 -8.20
N THR A 217 -34.23 13.15 -9.06
CA THR A 217 -33.38 13.52 -10.19
C THR A 217 -32.93 14.97 -10.05
N LEU A 218 -31.69 15.25 -10.46
CA LEU A 218 -31.06 16.57 -10.39
C LEU A 218 -30.68 17.07 -11.80
N PRO A 219 -30.81 18.37 -12.08
CA PRO A 219 -30.39 18.91 -13.36
C PRO A 219 -28.86 18.87 -13.51
N LYS A 220 -28.36 18.37 -14.64
CA LYS A 220 -26.94 18.44 -14.99
C LYS A 220 -26.59 19.81 -15.55
N TRP A 221 -25.36 20.27 -15.29
CA TRP A 221 -24.81 21.33 -16.13
C TRP A 221 -24.69 20.83 -17.58
N GLY A 222 -25.08 21.69 -18.54
CA GLY A 222 -25.05 21.32 -19.97
C GLY A 222 -23.67 20.82 -20.42
N ARG A 223 -23.62 20.02 -21.51
CA ARG A 223 -22.47 19.23 -22.04
C ARG A 223 -21.20 20.02 -22.44
N GLY A 224 -20.98 21.22 -21.92
CA GLY A 224 -19.80 22.03 -22.19
C GLY A 224 -18.54 21.55 -21.44
N ILE A 225 -17.83 22.51 -20.86
CA ILE A 225 -16.50 22.34 -20.26
C ILE A 225 -16.47 21.28 -19.14
N TRP A 226 -17.59 21.06 -18.45
CA TRP A 226 -17.71 20.16 -17.31
C TRP A 226 -17.51 18.67 -17.65
N GLY A 227 -18.02 18.19 -18.80
CA GLY A 227 -17.77 16.81 -19.23
C GLY A 227 -16.29 16.53 -19.55
N ILE A 228 -15.55 17.57 -19.98
CA ILE A 228 -14.10 17.47 -20.19
C ILE A 228 -13.38 17.40 -18.84
N LEU A 229 -13.87 18.11 -17.82
CA LEU A 229 -13.28 18.13 -16.48
C LEU A 229 -13.29 16.76 -15.82
N ASP A 230 -14.31 15.93 -16.05
CA ASP A 230 -14.35 14.55 -15.54
C ASP A 230 -13.21 13.71 -16.11
N THR A 231 -13.05 13.77 -17.44
CA THR A 231 -11.98 13.04 -18.15
C THR A 231 -10.61 13.53 -17.71
N VAL A 232 -10.44 14.86 -17.58
CA VAL A 232 -9.17 15.46 -17.13
C VAL A 232 -8.85 15.05 -15.69
N SER A 233 -9.83 15.02 -14.80
CA SER A 233 -9.64 14.63 -13.40
C SER A 233 -9.24 13.16 -13.28
N PHE A 234 -9.90 12.27 -14.02
CA PHE A 234 -9.54 10.86 -14.08
C PHE A 234 -8.10 10.65 -14.58
N VAL A 235 -7.74 11.31 -15.70
CA VAL A 235 -6.38 11.25 -16.25
C VAL A 235 -5.36 11.82 -15.28
N LEU A 236 -5.68 12.92 -14.59
CA LEU A 236 -4.79 13.53 -13.59
C LEU A 236 -4.50 12.57 -12.44
N ILE A 237 -5.52 11.92 -11.88
CA ILE A 237 -5.36 10.93 -10.80
C ILE A 237 -4.48 9.76 -11.27
N PHE A 238 -4.74 9.24 -12.47
CA PHE A 238 -3.94 8.16 -13.06
C PHE A 238 -2.48 8.55 -13.25
N VAL A 239 -2.21 9.77 -13.74
CA VAL A 239 -0.85 10.30 -13.92
C VAL A 239 -0.14 10.43 -12.57
N VAL A 240 -0.79 10.97 -11.55
CA VAL A 240 -0.21 11.12 -10.20
C VAL A 240 0.18 9.76 -9.63
N ILE A 241 -0.73 8.78 -9.67
CA ILE A 241 -0.45 7.43 -9.16
C ILE A 241 0.67 6.75 -9.96
N THR A 242 0.69 6.91 -11.27
CA THR A 242 1.76 6.38 -12.11
C THR A 242 3.12 7.00 -11.76
N ILE A 243 3.18 8.32 -11.52
CA ILE A 243 4.43 8.98 -11.09
C ILE A 243 4.92 8.41 -9.76
N ILE A 244 4.04 8.26 -8.78
CA ILE A 244 4.41 7.68 -7.47
C ILE A 244 4.91 6.24 -7.66
N TRP A 245 4.22 5.43 -8.45
CA TRP A 245 4.64 4.06 -8.77
C TRP A 245 6.02 4.02 -9.45
N VAL A 246 6.29 4.91 -10.41
CA VAL A 246 7.61 5.00 -11.06
C VAL A 246 8.70 5.34 -10.05
N ILE A 247 8.45 6.30 -9.14
CA ILE A 247 9.41 6.67 -8.09
C ILE A 247 9.74 5.47 -7.20
N VAL A 248 8.71 4.75 -6.72
CA VAL A 248 8.89 3.56 -5.89
C VAL A 248 9.62 2.46 -6.66
N THR A 249 9.26 2.21 -7.92
CA THR A 249 9.89 1.21 -8.77
C THR A 249 11.37 1.50 -9.00
N VAL A 250 11.73 2.77 -9.22
CA VAL A 250 13.14 3.19 -9.36
C VAL A 250 13.92 2.91 -8.07
N LYS A 251 13.33 3.20 -6.89
CA LYS A 251 13.92 2.87 -5.59
C LYS A 251 14.07 1.35 -5.39
N GLN A 252 13.09 0.55 -5.80
CA GLN A 252 13.16 -0.92 -5.77
C GLN A 252 14.28 -1.47 -6.66
N ILE A 253 14.46 -0.91 -7.87
CA ILE A 253 15.51 -1.31 -8.81
C ILE A 253 16.91 -0.98 -8.28
N ARG A 254 17.07 0.19 -7.65
CA ARG A 254 18.33 0.57 -6.99
C ARG A 254 18.61 -0.24 -5.73
N GLY A 255 17.60 -0.93 -5.22
CA GLY A 255 17.65 -1.64 -3.94
C GLY A 255 17.78 -0.66 -2.78
N ASP A 256 17.17 0.53 -2.87
CA ASP A 256 17.19 1.52 -1.78
C ASP A 256 16.41 1.00 -0.57
N PHE A 257 15.48 0.08 -0.79
CA PHE A 257 14.71 -0.63 0.24
C PHE A 257 15.40 -1.89 0.78
N LEU A 258 16.58 -2.26 0.25
CA LEU A 258 17.37 -3.33 0.86
C LEU A 258 18.11 -2.79 2.07
N CYS A 259 18.37 -3.69 3.02
CA CYS A 259 19.27 -3.39 4.11
C CYS A 259 20.62 -2.87 3.58
N GLN A 260 21.12 -1.75 4.13
CA GLN A 260 22.39 -1.15 3.70
C GLN A 260 23.60 -1.81 4.38
N THR A 261 23.42 -2.20 5.65
CA THR A 261 24.45 -2.86 6.46
C THR A 261 23.89 -4.11 7.12
N LEU A 262 24.50 -5.27 6.84
CA LEU A 262 24.20 -6.51 7.52
C LEU A 262 25.20 -6.76 8.64
N SER A 263 24.75 -7.30 9.75
CA SER A 263 25.64 -7.96 10.72
C SER A 263 25.55 -9.46 10.52
N ALA A 264 26.71 -10.10 10.41
CA ALA A 264 26.81 -11.55 10.33
C ALA A 264 27.65 -12.06 11.51
N SER A 265 27.16 -13.11 12.16
CA SER A 265 27.86 -13.81 13.23
C SER A 265 27.93 -15.30 12.89
N PHE A 266 29.13 -15.86 13.00
CA PHE A 266 29.40 -17.25 12.68
C PHE A 266 29.73 -18.03 13.95
N GLY A 267 29.16 -19.22 14.10
CA GLY A 267 29.46 -20.14 15.20
C GLY A 267 30.92 -20.62 15.18
N GLN A 268 31.48 -20.93 16.36
CA GLN A 268 32.85 -21.42 16.49
C GLN A 268 33.08 -22.75 15.76
N ASP A 269 32.07 -23.63 15.74
CA ASP A 269 32.15 -24.95 15.10
C ASP A 269 32.40 -24.85 13.59
N LEU A 270 31.84 -23.81 12.95
CA LEU A 270 31.99 -23.54 11.52
C LEU A 270 33.45 -23.27 11.12
N ILE A 271 34.18 -22.60 12.02
CA ILE A 271 35.57 -22.17 11.80
C ILE A 271 36.49 -23.38 11.79
N VAL A 272 36.23 -24.37 12.65
CA VAL A 272 37.08 -25.56 12.80
C VAL A 272 36.92 -26.51 11.61
N ASP A 273 35.68 -26.76 11.17
CA ASP A 273 35.38 -27.81 10.19
C ASP A 273 35.66 -27.43 8.73
N THR A 274 35.65 -26.14 8.42
CA THR A 274 35.92 -25.65 7.06
C THR A 274 37.41 -25.66 6.72
N GLY A 275 38.28 -25.82 7.72
CA GLY A 275 39.74 -25.79 7.54
C GLY A 275 40.26 -24.43 7.06
N ILE A 276 39.40 -23.41 7.05
CA ILE A 276 39.78 -22.03 6.76
C ILE A 276 40.46 -21.51 8.03
N THR A 277 41.77 -21.76 8.11
CA THR A 277 42.61 -21.43 9.27
C THR A 277 42.36 -20.01 9.75
N ALA A 278 41.67 -19.88 10.89
CA ALA A 278 41.75 -18.88 11.97
C ALA A 278 42.44 -17.52 11.66
N GLN A 279 42.22 -16.93 10.49
CA GLN A 279 42.28 -15.48 10.37
C GLN A 279 40.98 -14.97 10.99
N GLU A 280 40.97 -14.94 12.33
CA GLU A 280 39.82 -14.78 13.25
C GLU A 280 38.94 -13.53 13.02
N ASN A 281 39.22 -12.72 12.00
CA ASN A 281 38.57 -11.43 11.76
C ASN A 281 37.83 -11.30 10.41
N VAL A 282 37.78 -12.35 9.57
CA VAL A 282 37.20 -12.23 8.21
C VAL A 282 35.72 -12.65 8.15
N PHE A 283 35.23 -13.39 9.14
CA PHE A 283 33.88 -13.96 9.13
C PHE A 283 32.87 -13.04 9.82
N SER A 284 32.89 -12.97 11.15
CA SER A 284 31.91 -12.17 11.89
C SER A 284 32.19 -10.69 11.76
N GLY A 285 31.16 -9.90 11.47
CA GLY A 285 31.29 -8.45 11.38
C GLY A 285 30.20 -7.79 10.54
N LEU A 286 30.45 -6.52 10.23
CA LEU A 286 29.54 -5.68 9.46
C LEU A 286 29.85 -5.75 7.96
N TYR A 287 28.83 -6.06 7.18
CA TYR A 287 28.86 -6.14 5.74
C TYR A 287 28.05 -4.99 5.15
N GLU A 288 28.66 -4.23 4.26
CA GLU A 288 28.02 -3.12 3.58
C GLU A 288 27.59 -3.52 2.18
N LYS A 289 26.46 -2.98 1.74
CA LYS A 289 26.04 -3.07 0.34
C LYS A 289 27.10 -2.45 -0.56
N ALA A 290 27.58 -3.21 -1.55
CA ALA A 290 28.63 -2.79 -2.49
C ALA A 290 28.11 -1.80 -3.56
N GLY A 291 27.68 -0.62 -3.13
CA GLY A 291 27.14 0.44 -3.99
C GLY A 291 25.80 0.06 -4.66
N THR A 292 25.60 0.54 -5.88
CA THR A 292 24.40 0.23 -6.71
C THR A 292 24.58 -1.05 -7.53
N LEU A 293 25.69 -1.77 -7.35
CA LEU A 293 25.97 -2.98 -8.08
C LEU A 293 24.97 -4.06 -7.67
N THR A 294 24.22 -4.55 -8.66
CA THR A 294 23.32 -5.68 -8.48
C THR A 294 23.63 -6.73 -9.53
N ILE A 295 23.64 -7.99 -9.12
CA ILE A 295 23.72 -9.13 -10.04
C ILE A 295 22.34 -9.76 -10.08
N GLY A 296 21.67 -9.66 -11.23
CA GLY A 296 20.29 -10.09 -11.36
C GLY A 296 19.33 -9.36 -10.41
N LEU A 297 19.53 -8.05 -10.22
CA LEU A 297 18.76 -7.17 -9.31
C LEU A 297 18.94 -7.46 -7.81
N ARG A 298 19.92 -8.29 -7.42
CA ARG A 298 20.22 -8.60 -6.03
C ARG A 298 21.51 -7.91 -5.59
N ALA A 299 21.49 -7.35 -4.38
CA ALA A 299 22.64 -6.68 -3.81
C ALA A 299 23.78 -7.67 -3.51
N ILE A 300 25.00 -7.16 -3.57
CA ILE A 300 26.18 -7.82 -3.04
C ILE A 300 26.56 -7.08 -1.76
N TYR A 301 26.87 -7.83 -0.71
CA TYR A 301 27.36 -7.27 0.54
C TYR A 301 28.82 -7.65 0.72
N GLN A 302 29.64 -6.68 1.12
CA GLN A 302 31.08 -6.85 1.31
C GLN A 302 31.47 -6.44 2.74
N LEU A 303 32.42 -7.13 3.34
CA LEU A 303 32.91 -6.78 4.68
C LEU A 303 33.48 -5.34 4.73
N ARG A 304 32.99 -4.49 5.67
CA ARG A 304 33.24 -3.02 5.74
C ARG A 304 34.72 -2.61 5.78
N ARG A 305 35.62 -3.44 6.33
CA ARG A 305 37.10 -3.24 6.21
C ARG A 305 37.85 -4.41 6.84
N GLY A 306 38.64 -5.11 6.05
CA GLY A 306 39.88 -5.75 6.53
C GLY A 306 41.07 -4.83 6.23
N SER A 307 42.14 -4.90 7.03
CA SER A 307 43.43 -4.25 6.72
C SER A 307 43.83 -4.52 5.26
N ASP A 308 44.36 -3.50 4.56
CA ASP A 308 44.72 -3.58 3.15
C ASP A 308 45.55 -4.85 2.86
N GLY A 309 45.09 -5.67 1.92
CA GLY A 309 45.75 -6.91 1.49
C GLY A 309 45.14 -8.23 2.02
N ASN A 310 44.17 -8.19 2.94
CA ASN A 310 43.50 -9.41 3.41
C ASN A 310 42.34 -9.84 2.50
N PRO A 311 42.03 -11.16 2.45
CA PRO A 311 40.84 -11.65 1.78
C PRO A 311 39.58 -11.03 2.38
N ARG A 312 38.55 -10.81 1.54
CA ARG A 312 37.28 -10.22 1.92
C ARG A 312 36.16 -11.24 1.78
N GLY A 313 35.27 -11.24 2.76
CA GLY A 313 34.01 -11.98 2.70
C GLY A 313 32.97 -11.20 1.89
N TYR A 314 32.23 -11.92 1.06
CA TYR A 314 31.14 -11.39 0.25
C TYR A 314 29.89 -12.24 0.41
N PHE A 315 28.74 -11.60 0.61
CA PHE A 315 27.45 -12.23 0.38
C PHE A 315 26.92 -11.84 -0.99
N ALA A 316 26.57 -12.83 -1.81
CA ALA A 316 26.05 -12.62 -3.14
C ALA A 316 25.07 -13.74 -3.53
N TYR A 317 24.21 -13.47 -4.52
CA TYR A 317 23.25 -14.46 -5.00
C TYR A 317 23.77 -15.23 -6.21
N CYS A 318 23.81 -16.56 -6.12
CA CYS A 318 24.18 -17.43 -7.22
C CYS A 318 22.95 -17.76 -8.07
N GLN A 319 22.76 -17.04 -9.17
CA GLN A 319 21.58 -17.19 -10.03
C GLN A 319 21.45 -18.55 -10.72
N ARG A 320 22.57 -19.25 -10.95
CA ARG A 320 22.56 -20.59 -11.57
C ARG A 320 21.85 -21.64 -10.71
N HIS A 321 21.93 -21.50 -9.40
CA HIS A 321 21.42 -22.48 -8.45
C HIS A 321 20.35 -21.90 -7.51
N SER A 322 20.02 -20.63 -7.68
CA SER A 322 18.96 -19.93 -6.96
C SER A 322 19.15 -19.91 -5.44
N TYR A 323 20.38 -19.71 -4.94
CA TYR A 323 20.65 -19.56 -3.50
C TYR A 323 21.58 -18.38 -3.22
N TRP A 324 21.52 -17.85 -2.00
CA TRP A 324 22.50 -16.93 -1.47
C TRP A 324 23.78 -17.66 -1.11
N THR A 325 24.91 -16.99 -1.25
CA THR A 325 26.25 -17.52 -1.01
C THR A 325 27.04 -16.56 -0.16
N TYR A 326 27.93 -17.12 0.64
CA TYR A 326 29.05 -16.43 1.25
C TYR A 326 30.33 -16.99 0.63
N THR A 327 31.24 -16.11 0.21
CA THR A 327 32.53 -16.50 -0.36
C THR A 327 33.64 -15.60 0.17
N VAL A 328 34.77 -16.20 0.52
CA VAL A 328 35.99 -15.50 0.92
C VAL A 328 36.97 -15.51 -0.26
N THR A 329 37.33 -14.33 -0.75
CA THR A 329 38.24 -14.21 -1.90
C THR A 329 39.31 -13.15 -1.68
N SER A 330 40.43 -13.28 -2.40
CA SER A 330 41.50 -12.28 -2.43
C SER A 330 41.18 -11.05 -3.28
N LYS A 331 40.07 -11.08 -4.03
CA LYS A 331 39.58 -9.93 -4.80
C LYS A 331 39.17 -8.82 -3.84
N GLN A 332 39.58 -7.59 -4.17
CA GLN A 332 39.37 -6.44 -3.28
C GLN A 332 38.02 -5.74 -3.53
N ASN A 333 37.53 -5.75 -4.78
CA ASN A 333 36.28 -5.11 -5.16
C ASN A 333 35.22 -6.15 -5.53
N ALA A 334 33.99 -5.92 -5.09
CA ALA A 334 32.83 -6.74 -5.49
C ALA A 334 32.64 -6.77 -7.02
N LEU A 335 33.04 -5.71 -7.72
CA LEU A 335 32.98 -5.61 -9.18
C LEU A 335 33.87 -6.62 -9.91
N ASP A 336 34.90 -7.15 -9.23
CA ASP A 336 35.84 -8.10 -9.82
C ASP A 336 35.32 -9.55 -9.72
N LEU A 337 34.22 -9.79 -9.00
CA LEU A 337 33.62 -11.11 -8.85
C LEU A 337 32.95 -11.56 -10.15
N THR A 338 33.30 -12.76 -10.60
CA THR A 338 32.63 -13.44 -11.71
C THR A 338 31.46 -14.26 -11.21
N ALA A 339 30.55 -14.67 -12.10
CA ALA A 339 29.44 -15.56 -11.75
C ALA A 339 29.92 -16.89 -11.14
N ASP A 340 31.06 -17.42 -11.59
CA ASP A 340 31.63 -18.65 -11.05
C ASP A 340 32.27 -18.42 -9.67
N ASP A 341 32.85 -17.25 -9.40
CA ASP A 341 33.33 -16.90 -8.05
C ASP A 341 32.18 -16.80 -7.06
N ILE A 342 31.06 -16.20 -7.46
CA ILE A 342 29.87 -16.07 -6.61
C ILE A 342 29.27 -17.44 -6.30
N CYS A 343 29.24 -18.34 -7.28
CA CYS A 343 28.74 -19.70 -7.06
C CYS A 343 29.79 -20.63 -6.41
N ALA A 344 31.06 -20.21 -6.30
CA ALA A 344 32.09 -20.88 -5.52
C ALA A 344 31.95 -20.45 -4.04
N TYR A 345 30.98 -21.08 -3.38
CA TYR A 345 30.59 -20.72 -2.02
C TYR A 345 31.39 -21.46 -0.94
N ASP A 346 31.63 -20.76 0.17
CA ASP A 346 32.02 -21.33 1.45
C ASP A 346 30.78 -21.67 2.29
N LEU A 347 29.76 -20.80 2.21
CA LEU A 347 28.41 -21.06 2.72
C LEU A 347 27.36 -20.79 1.66
N ARG A 348 26.26 -21.52 1.70
CA ARG A 348 25.09 -21.24 0.89
C ARG A 348 23.80 -21.37 1.68
N SER A 349 22.78 -20.65 1.25
CA SER A 349 21.41 -20.87 1.72
C SER A 349 20.77 -22.11 1.08
N SER A 350 19.58 -22.45 1.56
CA SER A 350 18.59 -23.22 0.81
C SER A 350 18.23 -22.48 -0.50
N PRO A 351 17.77 -23.18 -1.54
CA PRO A 351 17.30 -22.52 -2.76
C PRO A 351 16.09 -21.61 -2.49
N VAL A 352 16.24 -20.33 -2.83
CA VAL A 352 15.23 -19.27 -2.70
C VAL A 352 15.13 -18.51 -4.04
N PRO A 353 14.38 -19.01 -5.03
CA PRO A 353 14.37 -18.47 -6.40
C PRO A 353 13.85 -17.03 -6.48
N ASP A 354 12.94 -16.66 -5.59
CA ASP A 354 12.20 -15.38 -5.63
C ASP A 354 12.59 -14.41 -4.51
N SER A 355 13.54 -14.77 -3.65
CA SER A 355 14.08 -13.87 -2.62
C SER A 355 15.06 -12.87 -3.26
N PHE A 356 14.85 -11.60 -2.96
CA PHE A 356 15.75 -10.51 -3.34
C PHE A 356 16.45 -9.89 -2.14
N ASP A 357 15.93 -10.12 -0.94
CA ASP A 357 16.57 -9.77 0.31
C ASP A 357 17.18 -11.02 0.96
N ILE A 358 18.45 -10.93 1.33
CA ILE A 358 19.17 -12.02 2.00
C ILE A 358 18.65 -12.24 3.42
N THR A 359 18.04 -11.23 4.06
CA THR A 359 17.46 -11.38 5.40
C THR A 359 16.18 -12.22 5.42
N ASP A 360 15.59 -12.50 4.26
CA ASP A 360 14.46 -13.42 4.14
C ASP A 360 14.87 -14.88 4.40
N VAL A 361 16.17 -15.19 4.34
CA VAL A 361 16.70 -16.53 4.57
C VAL A 361 16.90 -16.76 6.07
N GLY A 362 16.25 -17.79 6.60
CA GLY A 362 16.36 -18.13 8.01
C GLY A 362 17.79 -18.57 8.43
N PRO A 363 18.23 -18.29 9.67
CA PRO A 363 19.52 -18.74 10.20
C PRO A 363 19.78 -20.24 10.02
N SER A 364 18.74 -21.08 10.15
CA SER A 364 18.83 -22.54 10.03
C SER A 364 18.89 -23.05 8.59
N GLU A 365 18.80 -22.18 7.60
CA GLU A 365 18.78 -22.53 6.17
C GLU A 365 20.15 -22.39 5.51
N TRP A 366 21.21 -22.17 6.29
CA TRP A 366 22.57 -22.01 5.79
C TRP A 366 23.38 -23.31 5.93
N TYR A 367 24.25 -23.56 4.96
CA TYR A 367 25.06 -24.77 4.87
C TYR A 367 26.50 -24.43 4.48
N TYR A 368 27.47 -25.09 5.09
CA TYR A 368 28.88 -25.03 4.71
C TYR A 368 29.33 -26.31 4.03
N ARG A 369 30.35 -26.21 3.19
CA ARG A 369 30.93 -27.38 2.52
C ARG A 369 32.10 -27.93 3.33
N SER A 370 32.03 -29.18 3.76
CA SER A 370 33.16 -29.91 4.33
C SER A 370 33.23 -31.32 3.74
N GLY A 371 34.39 -31.71 3.21
CA GLY A 371 34.58 -33.01 2.55
C GLY A 371 33.68 -33.25 1.32
N GLY A 372 33.19 -32.18 0.67
CA GLY A 372 32.25 -32.27 -0.46
C GLY A 372 30.78 -32.51 -0.06
N ILE A 373 30.47 -32.51 1.23
CA ILE A 373 29.12 -32.62 1.77
C ILE A 373 28.71 -31.27 2.35
N ASP A 374 27.46 -30.87 2.12
CA ASP A 374 26.89 -29.67 2.73
C ASP A 374 26.39 -30.00 4.15
N ASN A 375 26.95 -29.33 5.15
CA ASN A 375 26.61 -29.47 6.55
C ASN A 375 25.87 -28.21 7.02
N PRO A 376 24.86 -28.32 7.90
CA PRO A 376 24.14 -27.16 8.39
C PRO A 376 25.05 -26.23 9.21
N ALA A 377 25.05 -24.94 8.89
CA ALA A 377 25.81 -23.91 9.60
C ALA A 377 25.09 -23.56 10.91
N ARG A 378 25.30 -24.37 11.94
CA ARG A 378 24.74 -24.11 13.28
C ARG A 378 25.34 -22.81 13.82
N ASP A 379 24.50 -22.02 14.49
CA ASP A 379 24.84 -20.73 15.09
C ASP A 379 25.29 -19.64 14.09
N PHE A 380 25.01 -19.81 12.79
CA PHE A 380 25.08 -18.70 11.85
C PHE A 380 23.88 -17.78 12.06
N ASN A 381 24.12 -16.49 12.26
CA ASN A 381 23.08 -15.47 12.34
C ASN A 381 23.41 -14.32 11.38
N LEU A 382 22.39 -13.85 10.68
CA LEU A 382 22.47 -12.72 9.77
C LEU A 382 21.25 -11.83 10.01
N TRP A 383 21.47 -10.53 10.21
CA TRP A 383 20.37 -9.59 10.40
C TRP A 383 20.76 -8.20 9.87
N CYS A 384 19.74 -7.36 9.64
CA CYS A 384 19.96 -5.98 9.27
C CYS A 384 20.40 -5.16 10.50
N SER A 385 21.54 -4.49 10.41
CA SER A 385 22.10 -3.65 11.49
C SER A 385 22.16 -2.17 11.13
N ALA A 386 21.38 -1.76 10.13
CA ALA A 386 21.31 -0.37 9.70
C ALA A 386 20.66 0.52 10.77
N CYS A 387 21.40 1.49 11.30
CA CYS A 387 20.81 2.55 12.11
C CYS A 387 20.25 3.67 11.21
N GLU A 388 19.19 4.34 11.66
CA GLU A 388 18.64 5.52 10.99
C GLU A 388 18.79 6.79 11.83
N SER A 389 18.89 6.64 13.14
CA SER A 389 19.04 7.71 14.13
C SER A 389 19.95 7.27 15.27
N ASP A 390 20.46 8.23 16.05
CA ASP A 390 21.27 7.96 17.24
C ASP A 390 20.53 7.14 18.30
N ASP A 391 19.19 7.18 18.29
CA ASP A 391 18.35 6.38 19.19
C ASP A 391 18.48 4.87 18.91
N ASN A 392 18.75 4.48 17.66
CA ASN A 392 19.04 3.08 17.30
C ASN A 392 20.37 2.58 17.91
N CYS A 393 21.26 3.50 18.32
CA CYS A 393 22.56 3.20 18.91
C CYS A 393 22.51 3.26 20.45
N ASN A 394 21.44 2.69 21.01
CA ASN A 394 21.14 2.66 22.44
C ASN A 394 21.07 4.05 23.11
N GLY A 395 20.52 5.05 22.43
CA GLY A 395 20.09 6.33 23.03
C GLY A 395 21.20 7.12 23.73
N GLY A 396 22.32 7.36 23.02
CA GLY A 396 23.45 8.15 23.52
C GLY A 396 24.71 7.34 23.89
N LYS A 397 24.69 6.01 23.70
CA LYS A 397 25.88 5.16 23.82
C LYS A 397 26.71 5.10 22.53
N GLY A 398 26.13 5.56 21.42
CA GLY A 398 26.81 5.76 20.16
C GLY A 398 26.08 6.77 19.29
N THR A 399 26.66 7.06 18.14
CA THR A 399 26.07 7.90 17.10
C THR A 399 25.88 7.10 15.82
N CYS A 400 24.77 7.30 15.13
CA CYS A 400 24.52 6.66 13.86
C CYS A 400 25.24 7.42 12.74
N GLU A 401 26.33 6.85 12.22
CA GLU A 401 27.05 7.40 11.07
C GLU A 401 26.99 6.42 9.91
N THR A 402 26.45 6.85 8.76
CA THR A 402 26.35 6.01 7.54
C THR A 402 25.67 4.66 7.77
N HIS A 403 24.54 4.64 8.48
CA HIS A 403 23.81 3.42 8.85
C HIS A 403 24.59 2.44 9.72
N VAL A 404 25.62 2.88 10.45
CA VAL A 404 26.32 2.07 11.45
C VAL A 404 26.45 2.83 12.75
N CYS A 405 26.24 2.13 13.86
CA CYS A 405 26.46 2.68 15.18
C CYS A 405 27.95 2.79 15.48
N ILE A 406 28.42 4.01 15.68
CA ILE A 406 29.75 4.29 16.21
C ILE A 406 29.64 4.45 17.72
N CYS A 407 30.19 3.49 18.45
CA CYS A 407 30.09 3.47 19.89
C CYS A 407 31.02 4.49 20.55
N ASN A 408 30.49 5.17 21.56
CA ASN A 408 31.25 6.06 22.43
C ASN A 408 32.27 5.26 23.25
N GLU A 409 33.29 5.94 23.79
CA GLU A 409 34.37 5.30 24.54
C GLU A 409 33.83 4.42 25.70
N GLY A 410 34.28 3.17 25.74
CA GLY A 410 33.86 2.18 26.73
C GLY A 410 32.64 1.33 26.33
N TYR A 411 31.94 1.67 25.25
CA TYR A 411 30.86 0.87 24.69
C TYR A 411 31.32 0.08 23.45
N TYR A 412 30.68 -1.06 23.22
CA TYR A 412 30.94 -1.96 22.09
C TYR A 412 29.70 -2.81 21.77
N GLY A 413 29.76 -3.58 20.68
CA GLY A 413 28.61 -4.29 20.10
C GLY A 413 28.09 -3.58 18.85
N ASP A 414 27.20 -4.24 18.12
CA ASP A 414 26.71 -3.74 16.82
C ASP A 414 25.79 -2.53 16.97
N THR A 415 25.14 -2.41 18.12
CA THR A 415 24.26 -1.29 18.49
C THR A 415 24.77 -0.51 19.71
N CYS A 416 26.01 -0.76 20.13
CA CYS A 416 26.60 -0.20 21.36
C CYS A 416 25.90 -0.66 22.65
N GLU A 417 25.40 -1.89 22.65
CA GLU A 417 24.63 -2.49 23.74
C GLU A 417 25.50 -2.84 24.96
N TYR A 418 26.78 -3.15 24.74
CA TYR A 418 27.70 -3.53 25.81
C TYR A 418 28.48 -2.32 26.30
N GLY A 419 28.64 -2.19 27.62
CA GLY A 419 29.32 -1.05 28.25
C GLY A 419 30.42 -1.48 29.23
N PRO A 420 31.10 -0.50 29.87
CA PRO A 420 32.29 -0.76 30.68
C PRO A 420 32.01 -1.49 32.01
N SER A 421 30.74 -1.60 32.42
CA SER A 421 30.31 -2.22 33.69
C SER A 421 30.02 -3.72 33.61
N SER A 422 30.08 -4.37 32.44
CA SER A 422 29.90 -5.84 32.33
C SER A 422 31.16 -6.64 32.67
N ARG A 423 32.27 -6.00 33.07
CA ARG A 423 33.52 -6.66 33.50
C ARG A 423 33.54 -7.15 34.95
N SER A 424 32.42 -7.16 35.69
CA SER A 424 32.34 -7.73 37.05
C SER A 424 32.12 -9.26 37.04
N GLY A 425 32.97 -9.97 36.30
CA GLY A 425 33.00 -11.42 36.29
C GLY A 425 34.41 -11.89 36.06
N THR A 426 35.23 -11.89 37.11
CA THR A 426 36.46 -12.68 37.16
C THR A 426 36.12 -14.14 36.84
N SER A 427 36.17 -14.50 35.56
CA SER A 427 36.31 -15.89 35.15
C SER A 427 37.71 -16.33 35.57
N ARG A 428 37.81 -16.84 36.81
CA ARG A 428 38.90 -17.73 37.19
C ARG A 428 38.71 -18.99 36.35
N ILE A 429 39.37 -19.02 35.20
CA ILE A 429 39.71 -20.28 34.54
C ILE A 429 40.80 -20.90 35.41
N GLY A 430 40.41 -21.93 36.16
CA GLY A 430 41.30 -22.90 36.79
C GLY A 430 41.17 -24.23 36.07
#